data_AF-A0A9E1EV07-F1
#
_entry.id   AF-A0A9E1EV07-F1
#
_cell.length_a   1.000
_cell.length_b   1.000
_cell.length_c   1.000
_cell.angle_alpha   90.00
_cell.angle_beta   90.00
_cell.angle_gamma   90.00
#
_symmetry.space_group_name_H-M   'P 1'
#
loop_
_entity.id
_entity.type
_entity.pdbx_description
1 polymer ?
#
loop_
_entity_poly.entity_id
_entity_poly.type
_entity_poly.pdbx_seq_one_letter_code
_entity_poly.pdbx_strand_id
1 'polypeptide(L)'
;MTEENYKYRTSQIMLRNQFPGNGVWNIPIIPKFQERSGDFDDLLLIGFDKTGADDRKHANRMVHFFLYDYRFERVWEKPDSVLDRLHPYRAVLSPDFSMYLEMNPVLQLYNVFRNRWCGAYWASKGIRVIPTVNWGDKSTFDFSFEGIEKGSIVAVSTYMASEHDNRCDQKEWFMAGYNEMLRRIEPEKIMCYHTPFPEMEGNIIYVDYERSSWRYLDAEYSFCKENLEDFMIGGTYRPERDTMEPFLIGGAWKGGGSAYGGKWRPNPNKPYDGRYIGVPGEIKRTFKDGYWVDTKIGDDGRAIIERHYTDHCRSHTGHTNPHDHIISWDNPTEHPHPGPAINYPNGAPEFKQWREVYNMKYTISPDNTPEQNRFVSISDFKNCMYWGGEVEFLWKGIKYGVMRYGINNMITIYQMGRPESDMVCKDADEALEFMVGSDRLRDVITQVTVLDRSI
;
A
#
# COMPACT_ATOMS: atom_id res chain seq x y z
N MET A 1 26.35 -38.14 -15.63
CA MET A 1 25.12 -37.32 -15.66
C MET A 1 24.01 -38.21 -16.18
N THR A 2 22.89 -38.35 -15.47
CA THR A 2 21.76 -39.17 -15.96
C THR A 2 21.03 -38.43 -17.09
N GLU A 3 20.31 -39.17 -17.95
CA GLU A 3 19.48 -38.57 -19.01
C GLU A 3 18.43 -37.61 -18.43
N GLU A 4 17.86 -37.95 -17.28
CA GLU A 4 16.93 -37.10 -16.54
C GLU A 4 17.57 -35.78 -16.10
N ASN A 5 18.79 -35.83 -15.56
CA ASN A 5 19.54 -34.63 -15.18
C ASN A 5 19.90 -33.77 -16.40
N TYR A 6 20.21 -34.39 -17.54
CA TYR A 6 20.43 -33.67 -18.79
C TYR A 6 19.13 -32.97 -19.24
N LYS A 7 18.02 -33.71 -19.36
CA LYS A 7 16.71 -33.17 -19.75
C LYS A 7 16.26 -32.03 -18.85
N TYR A 8 16.46 -32.14 -17.54
CA TYR A 8 16.15 -31.07 -16.59
C TYR A 8 16.98 -29.81 -16.88
N ARG A 9 18.30 -29.94 -16.97
CA ARG A 9 19.25 -28.83 -17.21
C ARG A 9 19.10 -28.19 -18.58
N THR A 10 18.65 -28.94 -19.58
CA THR A 10 18.39 -28.42 -20.94
C THR A 10 16.93 -28.07 -21.16
N SER A 11 16.07 -28.14 -20.14
CA SER A 11 14.67 -27.81 -20.29
C SER A 11 14.49 -26.31 -20.53
N GLN A 12 13.61 -25.97 -21.47
CA GLN A 12 13.32 -24.56 -21.79
C GLN A 12 12.64 -23.81 -20.64
N ILE A 13 11.92 -24.54 -19.78
CA ILE A 13 11.34 -23.99 -18.54
C ILE A 13 12.43 -23.61 -17.53
N MET A 14 13.55 -24.35 -17.48
CA MET A 14 14.68 -23.98 -16.61
C MET A 14 15.55 -22.88 -17.23
N LEU A 15 15.89 -23.01 -18.51
CA LEU A 15 16.88 -22.13 -19.17
C LEU A 15 16.31 -20.78 -19.62
N ARG A 16 15.01 -20.73 -19.95
CA ARG A 16 14.32 -19.50 -20.38
C ARG A 16 15.01 -18.76 -21.54
N ASN A 17 15.70 -19.49 -22.42
CA ASN A 17 16.58 -18.95 -23.45
C ASN A 17 16.08 -19.17 -24.89
N GLN A 18 14.81 -19.56 -25.06
CA GLN A 18 14.22 -19.80 -26.39
C GLN A 18 13.92 -18.54 -27.21
N PHE A 19 13.87 -17.37 -26.56
CA PHE A 19 13.48 -16.12 -27.20
C PHE A 19 14.69 -15.20 -27.32
N PRO A 20 14.97 -14.67 -28.52
CA PRO A 20 16.06 -13.73 -28.70
C PRO A 20 15.75 -12.42 -27.97
N GLY A 21 16.79 -11.80 -27.45
CA GLY A 21 16.74 -10.49 -26.84
C GLY A 21 17.76 -9.54 -27.44
N ASN A 22 17.68 -8.27 -27.03
CA ASN A 22 18.64 -7.24 -27.40
C ASN A 22 19.44 -6.78 -26.17
N GLY A 23 20.53 -6.05 -26.44
CA GLY A 23 21.35 -5.41 -25.42
C GLY A 23 22.19 -6.39 -24.60
N VAL A 24 22.83 -5.86 -23.55
CA VAL A 24 23.76 -6.62 -22.69
C VAL A 24 23.06 -7.68 -21.83
N TRP A 25 21.75 -7.56 -21.64
CA TRP A 25 20.94 -8.44 -20.81
C TRP A 25 20.21 -9.53 -21.58
N ASN A 26 20.21 -9.47 -22.92
CA ASN A 26 19.48 -10.38 -23.81
C ASN A 26 18.02 -10.59 -23.37
N ILE A 27 17.34 -9.48 -23.02
CA ILE A 27 15.94 -9.50 -22.56
C ILE A 27 15.03 -9.84 -23.75
N PRO A 28 14.16 -10.87 -23.64
CA PRO A 28 13.28 -11.30 -24.73
C PRO A 28 12.46 -10.17 -25.34
N ILE A 29 12.31 -10.18 -26.65
CA ILE A 29 11.47 -9.20 -27.34
C ILE A 29 10.02 -9.69 -27.38
N ILE A 30 9.09 -8.89 -26.86
CA ILE A 30 7.66 -9.09 -27.10
C ILE A 30 7.34 -8.54 -28.49
N PRO A 31 6.81 -9.36 -29.42
CA PRO A 31 6.45 -8.90 -30.75
C PRO A 31 5.43 -7.75 -30.72
N LYS A 32 5.62 -6.75 -31.56
CA LYS A 32 4.71 -5.59 -31.68
C LYS A 32 3.27 -6.02 -31.92
N PHE A 33 2.38 -5.54 -31.05
CA PHE A 33 0.94 -5.80 -31.12
C PHE A 33 0.35 -5.31 -32.45
N GLN A 34 -0.31 -6.22 -33.16
CA GLN A 34 -1.03 -5.90 -34.40
C GLN A 34 -2.48 -5.57 -34.06
N GLU A 35 -2.79 -4.28 -34.08
CA GLU A 35 -4.14 -3.75 -33.84
C GLU A 35 -5.14 -4.22 -34.89
N ARG A 36 -6.34 -4.52 -34.42
CA ARG A 36 -7.52 -4.85 -35.21
C ARG A 36 -8.59 -3.82 -34.91
N SER A 37 -9.46 -3.58 -35.89
CA SER A 37 -10.63 -2.72 -35.70
C SER A 37 -11.42 -3.16 -34.47
N GLY A 38 -11.72 -2.22 -33.58
CA GLY A 38 -12.50 -2.48 -32.37
C GLY A 38 -11.72 -3.02 -31.16
N ASP A 39 -10.39 -3.14 -31.23
CA ASP A 39 -9.61 -3.57 -30.05
C ASP A 39 -9.70 -2.58 -28.88
N PHE A 40 -9.82 -1.29 -29.18
CA PHE A 40 -9.77 -0.21 -28.19
C PHE A 40 -11.11 0.52 -28.01
N ASP A 41 -12.16 0.08 -28.69
CA ASP A 41 -13.50 0.65 -28.57
C ASP A 41 -14.12 0.19 -27.24
N ASP A 42 -14.52 1.15 -26.39
CA ASP A 42 -15.08 0.90 -25.04
C ASP A 42 -14.27 -0.13 -24.23
N LEU A 43 -12.93 -0.04 -24.32
CA LEU A 43 -12.03 -1.03 -23.74
C LEU A 43 -12.20 -1.13 -22.22
N LEU A 44 -12.48 -2.35 -21.75
CA LEU A 44 -12.45 -2.75 -20.36
C LEU A 44 -11.44 -3.86 -20.14
N LEU A 45 -10.83 -3.86 -18.96
CA LEU A 45 -9.89 -4.91 -18.57
C LEU A 45 -10.53 -5.90 -17.58
N ILE A 46 -9.89 -7.05 -17.44
CA ILE A 46 -10.21 -8.06 -16.42
C ILE A 46 -8.92 -8.56 -15.75
N GLY A 47 -8.93 -8.59 -14.41
CA GLY A 47 -7.79 -9.08 -13.64
C GLY A 47 -7.57 -10.57 -13.89
N PHE A 48 -6.31 -10.99 -14.06
CA PHE A 48 -5.95 -12.40 -14.24
C PHE A 48 -6.58 -13.34 -13.20
N ASP A 49 -6.69 -12.89 -11.94
CA ASP A 49 -7.28 -13.64 -10.84
C ASP A 49 -8.79 -13.94 -11.02
N LYS A 50 -9.46 -13.20 -11.91
CA LYS A 50 -10.88 -13.37 -12.25
C LYS A 50 -11.11 -14.08 -13.60
N THR A 51 -10.05 -14.49 -14.28
CA THR A 51 -10.17 -15.18 -15.57
C THR A 51 -10.68 -16.62 -15.43
N GLY A 52 -11.38 -17.13 -16.43
CA GLY A 52 -11.83 -18.53 -16.50
C GLY A 52 -11.62 -19.12 -17.89
N ALA A 53 -11.31 -20.42 -17.96
CA ALA A 53 -11.09 -21.11 -19.24
C ALA A 53 -12.37 -21.13 -20.12
N ASP A 54 -13.54 -21.15 -19.50
CA ASP A 54 -14.85 -21.15 -20.18
C ASP A 54 -15.54 -19.78 -20.16
N ASP A 55 -14.81 -18.69 -19.85
CA ASP A 55 -15.40 -17.35 -19.81
C ASP A 55 -15.73 -16.83 -21.21
N ARG A 56 -17.01 -16.94 -21.57
CA ARG A 56 -17.55 -16.37 -22.81
C ARG A 56 -18.17 -14.99 -22.61
N LYS A 57 -18.43 -14.60 -21.37
CA LYS A 57 -19.14 -13.34 -21.04
C LYS A 57 -18.23 -12.14 -21.21
N HIS A 58 -16.94 -12.31 -20.90
CA HIS A 58 -15.96 -11.22 -20.92
C HIS A 58 -14.89 -11.38 -21.99
N ALA A 59 -15.11 -12.22 -23.02
CA ALA A 59 -14.17 -12.48 -24.11
C ALA A 59 -13.70 -11.21 -24.85
N ASN A 60 -14.49 -10.12 -24.80
CA ASN A 60 -14.14 -8.85 -25.41
C ASN A 60 -13.15 -8.01 -24.58
N ARG A 61 -12.92 -8.34 -23.31
CA ARG A 61 -11.96 -7.65 -22.42
C ARG A 61 -10.54 -8.12 -22.68
N MET A 62 -9.56 -7.30 -22.28
CA MET A 62 -8.16 -7.72 -22.23
C MET A 62 -7.76 -8.08 -20.80
N VAL A 63 -6.92 -9.11 -20.64
CA VAL A 63 -6.44 -9.56 -19.32
C VAL A 63 -5.31 -8.64 -18.86
N HIS A 64 -5.38 -8.16 -17.61
CA HIS A 64 -4.31 -7.37 -17.00
C HIS A 64 -3.76 -8.01 -15.72
N PHE A 65 -2.56 -7.55 -15.35
CA PHE A 65 -1.82 -8.01 -14.19
C PHE A 65 -1.48 -6.89 -13.21
N PHE A 66 -2.18 -5.75 -13.28
CA PHE A 66 -2.16 -4.70 -12.24
C PHE A 66 -2.81 -5.22 -10.94
N LEU A 67 -2.17 -6.24 -10.36
CA LEU A 67 -2.57 -7.09 -9.27
C LEU A 67 -1.33 -7.33 -8.40
N TYR A 68 -1.51 -8.04 -7.30
CA TYR A 68 -0.39 -8.49 -6.48
C TYR A 68 0.35 -9.65 -7.16
N ASP A 69 1.69 -9.60 -7.19
CA ASP A 69 2.55 -10.62 -7.82
C ASP A 69 2.12 -12.05 -7.46
N TYR A 70 1.82 -12.29 -6.17
CA TYR A 70 1.38 -13.60 -5.68
C TYR A 70 0.12 -14.14 -6.37
N ARG A 71 -0.79 -13.27 -6.85
CA ARG A 71 -2.02 -13.68 -7.54
C ARG A 71 -1.73 -14.25 -8.92
N PHE A 72 -0.56 -13.96 -9.50
CA PHE A 72 -0.21 -14.39 -10.84
C PHE A 72 1.17 -15.04 -10.97
N GLU A 73 1.94 -15.23 -9.90
CA GLU A 73 3.28 -15.84 -9.94
C GLU A 73 3.34 -17.16 -10.74
N ARG A 74 2.23 -17.93 -10.73
CA ARG A 74 2.04 -19.14 -11.56
C ARG A 74 2.30 -18.95 -13.06
N VAL A 75 2.13 -17.74 -13.60
CA VAL A 75 2.42 -17.44 -15.01
C VAL A 75 3.89 -17.62 -15.35
N TRP A 76 4.76 -17.36 -14.37
CA TRP A 76 6.19 -17.56 -14.49
C TRP A 76 6.57 -19.00 -14.16
N GLU A 77 6.08 -19.54 -13.05
CA GLU A 77 6.45 -20.88 -12.58
C GLU A 77 5.96 -22.01 -13.51
N LYS A 78 4.71 -21.90 -13.97
CA LYS A 78 4.01 -22.92 -14.78
C LYS A 78 3.28 -22.26 -15.96
N PRO A 79 4.02 -21.68 -16.91
CA PRO A 79 3.45 -20.85 -17.98
C PRO A 79 2.45 -21.59 -18.88
N ASP A 80 2.56 -22.90 -19.01
CA ASP A 80 1.61 -23.72 -19.77
C ASP A 80 0.24 -23.83 -19.08
N SER A 81 0.22 -23.84 -17.75
CA SER A 81 -1.00 -24.07 -16.97
C SER A 81 -2.02 -22.92 -17.04
N VAL A 82 -1.61 -21.78 -17.59
CA VAL A 82 -2.45 -20.58 -17.66
C VAL A 82 -2.99 -20.29 -19.05
N LEU A 83 -2.51 -20.99 -20.10
CA LEU A 83 -2.85 -20.68 -21.49
C LEU A 83 -4.36 -20.76 -21.75
N ASP A 84 -5.02 -21.81 -21.25
CA ASP A 84 -6.48 -22.00 -21.39
C ASP A 84 -7.29 -20.87 -20.76
N ARG A 85 -6.75 -20.21 -19.72
CA ARG A 85 -7.38 -19.05 -19.07
C ARG A 85 -7.10 -17.74 -19.79
N LEU A 86 -6.13 -17.69 -20.71
CA LEU A 86 -5.75 -16.47 -21.42
C LEU A 86 -6.35 -16.43 -22.84
N HIS A 87 -6.45 -17.59 -23.50
CA HIS A 87 -7.00 -17.71 -24.86
C HIS A 87 -8.41 -17.14 -25.10
N PRO A 88 -9.36 -17.20 -24.15
CA PRO A 88 -10.72 -16.70 -24.39
C PRO A 88 -10.82 -15.18 -24.59
N TYR A 89 -9.79 -14.42 -24.19
CA TYR A 89 -9.83 -12.96 -24.13
C TYR A 89 -9.23 -12.29 -25.37
N ARG A 90 -9.60 -11.02 -25.61
CA ARG A 90 -9.21 -10.24 -26.80
C ARG A 90 -7.70 -10.14 -26.99
N ALA A 91 -7.01 -9.87 -25.89
CA ALA A 91 -5.56 -9.73 -25.78
C ALA A 91 -5.17 -9.83 -24.30
N VAL A 92 -3.87 -9.89 -24.04
CA VAL A 92 -3.31 -10.03 -22.71
C VAL A 92 -2.19 -9.00 -22.53
N LEU A 93 -2.23 -8.26 -21.43
CA LEU A 93 -1.09 -7.43 -21.05
C LEU A 93 0.00 -8.34 -20.47
N SER A 94 1.27 -8.10 -20.78
CA SER A 94 2.36 -8.87 -20.16
C SER A 94 2.35 -8.68 -18.62
N PRO A 95 2.83 -9.65 -17.83
CA PRO A 95 2.63 -9.61 -16.38
C PRO A 95 3.43 -8.48 -15.73
N ASP A 96 2.78 -7.70 -14.86
CA ASP A 96 3.35 -6.53 -14.20
C ASP A 96 4.00 -6.90 -12.86
N PHE A 97 5.12 -7.63 -12.93
CA PHE A 97 5.90 -7.94 -11.73
C PHE A 97 6.38 -6.65 -11.06
N SER A 98 6.28 -6.61 -9.73
CA SER A 98 6.52 -5.41 -8.93
C SER A 98 7.93 -4.83 -9.14
N MET A 99 8.02 -3.50 -9.21
CA MET A 99 9.25 -2.73 -9.40
C MET A 99 9.36 -1.64 -8.33
N TYR A 100 9.50 -2.04 -7.06
CA TYR A 100 9.54 -1.06 -5.97
C TYR A 100 10.85 -0.26 -5.96
N LEU A 101 10.80 1.00 -5.52
CA LEU A 101 11.98 1.85 -5.36
C LEU A 101 13.00 1.26 -4.38
N GLU A 102 12.53 0.55 -3.37
CA GLU A 102 13.35 -0.09 -2.34
C GLU A 102 13.86 -1.48 -2.74
N MET A 103 13.37 -2.05 -3.85
CA MET A 103 13.86 -3.33 -4.33
C MET A 103 15.30 -3.21 -4.82
N ASN A 104 16.10 -4.25 -4.56
CA ASN A 104 17.44 -4.34 -5.12
C ASN A 104 17.38 -4.35 -6.66
N PRO A 105 18.26 -3.62 -7.37
CA PRO A 105 18.26 -3.55 -8.83
C PRO A 105 18.33 -4.91 -9.55
N VAL A 106 18.94 -5.93 -8.93
CA VAL A 106 18.98 -7.28 -9.50
C VAL A 106 17.59 -7.91 -9.54
N LEU A 107 16.76 -7.68 -8.53
CA LEU A 107 15.37 -8.16 -8.51
C LEU A 107 14.51 -7.39 -9.52
N GLN A 108 14.72 -6.07 -9.64
CA GLN A 108 14.06 -5.24 -10.64
C GLN A 108 14.38 -5.73 -12.07
N LEU A 109 15.66 -5.97 -12.38
CA LEU A 109 16.08 -6.54 -13.66
C LEU A 109 15.45 -7.92 -13.91
N TYR A 110 15.44 -8.79 -12.88
CA TYR A 110 14.80 -10.09 -12.96
C TYR A 110 13.30 -9.96 -13.27
N ASN A 111 12.61 -8.98 -12.69
CA ASN A 111 11.17 -8.77 -12.88
C ASN A 111 10.85 -8.28 -14.30
N VAL A 112 11.70 -7.41 -14.86
CA VAL A 112 11.63 -7.04 -16.27
C VAL A 112 11.84 -8.27 -17.16
N PHE A 113 12.84 -9.11 -16.87
CA PHE A 113 13.06 -10.35 -17.62
C PHE A 113 11.83 -11.27 -17.56
N ARG A 114 11.26 -11.51 -16.38
CA ARG A 114 10.07 -12.36 -16.19
C ARG A 114 8.89 -11.83 -17.00
N ASN A 115 8.65 -10.52 -16.96
CA ASN A 115 7.61 -9.85 -17.74
C ASN A 115 7.80 -10.13 -19.25
N ARG A 116 8.98 -9.80 -19.78
CA ARG A 116 9.26 -9.90 -21.22
C ARG A 116 9.26 -11.35 -21.70
N TRP A 117 9.81 -12.26 -20.92
CA TRP A 117 9.81 -13.69 -21.24
C TRP A 117 8.38 -14.24 -21.29
N CYS A 118 7.52 -13.92 -20.31
CA CYS A 118 6.13 -14.38 -20.32
C CYS A 118 5.37 -13.81 -21.52
N GLY A 119 5.57 -12.53 -21.84
CA GLY A 119 4.96 -11.91 -23.02
C GLY A 119 5.40 -12.56 -24.33
N ALA A 120 6.70 -12.78 -24.52
CA ALA A 120 7.24 -13.47 -25.69
C ALA A 120 6.73 -14.93 -25.77
N TYR A 121 6.65 -15.61 -24.61
CA TYR A 121 6.11 -16.96 -24.52
C TYR A 121 4.66 -17.03 -24.98
N TRP A 122 3.79 -16.17 -24.45
CA TRP A 122 2.38 -16.14 -24.83
C TRP A 122 2.19 -15.75 -26.29
N ALA A 123 2.97 -14.80 -26.81
CA ALA A 123 2.98 -14.47 -28.23
C ALA A 123 3.34 -15.69 -29.10
N SER A 124 4.32 -16.50 -28.68
CA SER A 124 4.68 -17.75 -29.37
C SER A 124 3.57 -18.81 -29.35
N LYS A 125 2.60 -18.69 -28.45
CA LYS A 125 1.40 -19.53 -28.36
C LYS A 125 0.18 -18.93 -29.07
N GLY A 126 0.36 -17.86 -29.83
CA GLY A 126 -0.72 -17.21 -30.58
C GLY A 126 -1.61 -16.28 -29.76
N ILE A 127 -1.23 -15.97 -28.52
CA ILE A 127 -1.90 -14.96 -27.71
C ILE A 127 -1.43 -13.58 -28.18
N ARG A 128 -2.35 -12.64 -28.31
CA ARG A 128 -2.03 -11.25 -28.67
C ARG A 128 -1.60 -10.51 -27.41
N VAL A 129 -0.34 -10.08 -27.35
CA VAL A 129 0.25 -9.52 -26.14
C VAL A 129 0.55 -8.04 -26.31
N ILE A 130 0.16 -7.22 -25.33
CA ILE A 130 0.59 -5.83 -25.19
C ILE A 130 1.58 -5.76 -24.02
N PRO A 131 2.81 -5.25 -24.21
CA PRO A 131 3.77 -5.12 -23.12
C PRO A 131 3.31 -4.13 -22.04
N THR A 132 3.27 -4.58 -20.79
CA THR A 132 3.19 -3.71 -19.62
C THR A 132 4.57 -3.16 -19.28
N VAL A 133 4.65 -1.85 -19.05
CA VAL A 133 5.89 -1.15 -18.75
C VAL A 133 5.85 -0.64 -17.32
N ASN A 134 6.93 -0.92 -16.59
CA ASN A 134 7.13 -0.51 -15.21
C ASN A 134 8.62 -0.24 -14.98
N TRP A 135 8.93 0.59 -13.99
CA TRP A 135 10.29 1.10 -13.72
C TRP A 135 10.49 1.33 -12.24
N GLY A 136 11.74 1.27 -11.79
CA GLY A 136 12.14 1.74 -10.46
C GLY A 136 12.48 3.23 -10.54
N ASP A 137 13.62 3.63 -10.00
CA ASP A 137 14.15 4.98 -10.22
C ASP A 137 14.94 5.07 -11.54
N LYS A 138 15.61 6.20 -11.75
CA LYS A 138 16.45 6.45 -12.94
C LYS A 138 17.56 5.41 -13.15
N SER A 139 18.00 4.72 -12.10
CA SER A 139 19.03 3.67 -12.22
C SER A 139 18.52 2.43 -12.98
N THR A 140 17.20 2.26 -13.09
CA THR A 140 16.57 1.13 -13.79
C THR A 140 16.34 1.35 -15.28
N PHE A 141 16.47 2.60 -15.75
CA PHE A 141 16.08 2.99 -17.11
C PHE A 141 16.91 2.29 -18.20
N ASP A 142 18.10 1.80 -17.86
CA ASP A 142 18.95 1.03 -18.79
C ASP A 142 18.39 -0.35 -19.14
N PHE A 143 17.41 -0.86 -18.40
CA PHE A 143 16.80 -2.16 -18.69
C PHE A 143 15.26 -2.16 -18.68
N SER A 144 14.58 -1.21 -18.00
CA SER A 144 13.11 -1.20 -17.90
C SER A 144 12.37 -1.20 -19.24
N PHE A 145 12.97 -0.62 -20.27
CA PHE A 145 12.36 -0.46 -21.60
C PHE A 145 12.87 -1.48 -22.63
N GLU A 146 13.83 -2.33 -22.25
CA GLU A 146 14.35 -3.39 -23.11
C GLU A 146 13.29 -4.47 -23.37
N GLY A 147 13.44 -5.19 -24.50
CA GLY A 147 12.50 -6.21 -24.92
C GLY A 147 11.16 -5.69 -25.45
N ILE A 148 11.05 -4.38 -25.71
CA ILE A 148 9.88 -3.75 -26.35
C ILE A 148 10.32 -3.07 -27.64
N GLU A 149 9.66 -3.39 -28.74
CA GLU A 149 9.97 -2.79 -30.04
C GLU A 149 9.49 -1.35 -30.11
N LYS A 150 10.23 -0.50 -30.84
CA LYS A 150 9.82 0.88 -31.09
C LYS A 150 8.47 0.95 -31.80
N GLY A 151 7.66 1.94 -31.43
CA GLY A 151 6.29 2.08 -31.92
C GLY A 151 5.32 1.04 -31.36
N SER A 152 5.70 0.20 -30.39
CA SER A 152 4.75 -0.73 -29.78
C SER A 152 3.63 0.01 -29.06
N ILE A 153 2.46 -0.61 -29.02
CA ILE A 153 1.42 -0.25 -28.04
C ILE A 153 1.89 -0.77 -26.68
N VAL A 154 1.82 0.06 -25.65
CA VAL A 154 2.27 -0.26 -24.29
C VAL A 154 1.17 -0.02 -23.26
N ALA A 155 1.25 -0.68 -22.11
CA ALA A 155 0.35 -0.44 -20.99
C ALA A 155 1.09 0.04 -19.74
N VAL A 156 0.51 0.99 -19.02
CA VAL A 156 0.99 1.53 -17.74
C VAL A 156 -0.18 1.71 -16.76
N SER A 157 0.11 1.87 -15.48
CA SER A 157 -0.90 2.13 -14.45
C SER A 157 -0.50 3.34 -13.60
N THR A 158 -1.40 4.32 -13.46
CA THR A 158 -1.22 5.47 -12.55
C THR A 158 -1.77 5.22 -11.16
N TYR A 159 -2.42 4.06 -10.93
CA TYR A 159 -3.10 3.75 -9.67
C TYR A 159 -2.17 3.90 -8.45
N MET A 160 -0.92 3.42 -8.57
CA MET A 160 0.10 3.46 -7.50
C MET A 160 0.86 4.78 -7.39
N ALA A 161 0.81 5.57 -8.45
CA ALA A 161 1.38 6.90 -8.48
C ALA A 161 0.42 7.95 -7.94
N SER A 162 -0.88 7.63 -7.84
CA SER A 162 -1.92 8.53 -7.37
C SER A 162 -2.01 8.54 -5.85
N GLU A 163 -2.55 9.62 -5.30
CA GLU A 163 -2.80 9.73 -3.86
C GLU A 163 -3.86 8.74 -3.35
N HIS A 164 -3.59 8.11 -2.20
CA HIS A 164 -4.51 7.20 -1.52
C HIS A 164 -4.13 7.04 -0.05
N ASP A 165 -5.09 6.80 0.84
CA ASP A 165 -4.86 6.37 2.23
C ASP A 165 -3.80 7.21 3.00
N ASN A 166 -3.99 8.54 3.04
CA ASN A 166 -3.05 9.50 3.66
C ASN A 166 -1.63 9.51 3.06
N ARG A 167 -1.44 8.99 1.84
CA ARG A 167 -0.18 9.10 1.10
C ARG A 167 -0.25 10.24 0.10
N CYS A 168 0.85 10.97 -0.02
CA CYS A 168 1.05 11.83 -1.17
C CYS A 168 1.10 10.99 -2.44
N ASP A 169 0.74 11.60 -3.57
CA ASP A 169 1.00 10.99 -4.86
C ASP A 169 2.52 10.81 -5.05
N GLN A 170 2.89 9.90 -5.94
CA GLN A 170 4.27 9.66 -6.37
C GLN A 170 4.43 10.08 -7.84
N LYS A 171 3.74 11.15 -8.26
CA LYS A 171 3.63 11.57 -9.66
C LYS A 171 4.99 11.86 -10.28
N GLU A 172 5.88 12.54 -9.56
CA GLU A 172 7.20 12.90 -10.09
C GLU A 172 8.04 11.68 -10.49
N TRP A 173 8.01 10.63 -9.65
CA TRP A 173 8.66 9.35 -9.94
C TRP A 173 8.04 8.70 -11.20
N PHE A 174 6.71 8.62 -11.23
CA PHE A 174 6.00 8.04 -12.37
C PHE A 174 6.31 8.79 -13.67
N MET A 175 6.21 10.12 -13.66
CA MET A 175 6.45 10.96 -14.83
C MET A 175 7.90 10.86 -15.33
N ALA A 176 8.88 10.68 -14.44
CA ALA A 176 10.27 10.50 -14.85
C ALA A 176 10.46 9.24 -15.72
N GLY A 177 9.90 8.10 -15.31
CA GLY A 177 9.99 6.87 -16.10
C GLY A 177 9.04 6.86 -17.29
N TYR A 178 7.86 7.48 -17.17
CA TYR A 178 6.93 7.66 -18.27
C TYR A 178 7.56 8.44 -19.43
N ASN A 179 8.23 9.55 -19.15
CA ASN A 179 8.88 10.36 -20.17
C ASN A 179 10.07 9.62 -20.82
N GLU A 180 10.81 8.84 -20.03
CA GLU A 180 11.88 7.99 -20.59
C GLU A 180 11.30 6.85 -21.46
N MET A 181 10.16 6.27 -21.06
CA MET A 181 9.42 5.29 -21.87
C MET A 181 9.04 5.90 -23.23
N LEU A 182 8.47 7.10 -23.25
CA LEU A 182 8.12 7.81 -24.49
C LEU A 182 9.35 7.98 -25.38
N ARG A 183 10.48 8.39 -24.81
CA ARG A 183 11.73 8.62 -25.54
C ARG A 183 12.35 7.34 -26.13
N ARG A 184 12.28 6.22 -25.41
CA ARG A 184 12.93 4.95 -25.78
C ARG A 184 12.07 4.14 -26.75
N ILE A 185 10.78 4.01 -26.44
CA ILE A 185 9.84 3.13 -27.14
C ILE A 185 9.11 3.89 -28.24
N GLU A 186 8.93 5.21 -28.14
CA GLU A 186 8.15 6.00 -29.11
C GLU A 186 6.78 5.35 -29.39
N PRO A 187 5.98 5.03 -28.36
CA PRO A 187 4.81 4.17 -28.50
C PRO A 187 3.71 4.79 -29.38
N GLU A 188 3.08 3.96 -30.21
CA GLU A 188 1.95 4.40 -31.06
C GLU A 188 0.70 4.71 -30.25
N LYS A 189 0.47 3.94 -29.18
CA LYS A 189 -0.61 4.12 -28.21
C LYS A 189 -0.15 3.69 -26.81
N ILE A 190 -0.68 4.36 -25.79
CA ILE A 190 -0.41 4.05 -24.39
C ILE A 190 -1.74 3.75 -23.69
N MET A 191 -1.94 2.50 -23.29
CA MET A 191 -3.04 2.14 -22.40
C MET A 191 -2.71 2.59 -20.97
N CYS A 192 -3.51 3.48 -20.43
CA CYS A 192 -3.38 3.94 -19.04
C CYS A 192 -4.51 3.35 -18.21
N TYR A 193 -4.17 2.41 -17.33
CA TYR A 193 -5.08 1.91 -16.31
C TYR A 193 -5.13 2.88 -15.14
N HIS A 194 -6.34 3.27 -14.72
CA HIS A 194 -6.62 4.39 -13.82
C HIS A 194 -6.47 5.77 -14.50
N THR A 195 -6.87 6.82 -13.78
CA THR A 195 -6.91 8.21 -14.27
C THR A 195 -5.52 8.70 -14.69
N PRO A 196 -5.31 9.09 -15.96
CA PRO A 196 -4.06 9.68 -16.42
C PRO A 196 -3.78 11.00 -15.71
N PHE A 197 -2.51 11.31 -15.46
CA PHE A 197 -2.13 12.65 -15.02
C PHE A 197 -2.28 13.66 -16.17
N PRO A 198 -2.67 14.92 -15.90
CA PRO A 198 -2.79 15.95 -16.92
C PRO A 198 -1.52 16.17 -17.77
N GLU A 199 -0.36 15.89 -17.19
CA GLU A 199 0.96 16.05 -17.81
C GLU A 199 1.39 14.86 -18.69
N MET A 200 0.62 13.77 -18.72
CA MET A 200 0.94 12.61 -19.57
C MET A 200 0.71 12.95 -21.05
N GLU A 201 1.78 12.90 -21.84
CA GLU A 201 1.76 13.14 -23.29
C GLU A 201 1.66 11.84 -24.11
N GLY A 202 1.23 11.96 -25.37
CA GLY A 202 1.12 10.84 -26.30
C GLY A 202 -0.33 10.41 -26.56
N ASN A 203 -0.49 9.31 -27.30
CA ASN A 203 -1.81 8.80 -27.68
C ASN A 203 -2.37 7.87 -26.58
N ILE A 204 -2.96 8.47 -25.55
CA ILE A 204 -3.41 7.75 -24.35
C ILE A 204 -4.81 7.17 -24.55
N ILE A 205 -4.93 5.86 -24.38
CA ILE A 205 -6.20 5.17 -24.21
C ILE A 205 -6.46 5.06 -22.70
N TYR A 206 -7.39 5.86 -22.21
CA TYR A 206 -7.84 5.77 -20.82
C TYR A 206 -8.67 4.51 -20.60
N VAL A 207 -8.27 3.72 -19.61
CA VAL A 207 -9.04 2.57 -19.13
C VAL A 207 -9.54 2.87 -17.73
N ASP A 208 -10.88 2.91 -17.60
CA ASP A 208 -11.55 3.16 -16.34
C ASP A 208 -11.33 2.02 -15.33
N TYR A 209 -10.70 2.36 -14.21
CA TYR A 209 -10.38 1.43 -13.13
C TYR A 209 -11.64 0.84 -12.49
N GLU A 210 -12.63 1.67 -12.16
CA GLU A 210 -13.84 1.21 -11.46
C GLU A 210 -14.63 0.27 -12.36
N ARG A 211 -14.86 0.62 -13.62
CA ARG A 211 -15.59 -0.25 -14.58
C ARG A 211 -14.84 -1.54 -14.94
N SER A 212 -13.51 -1.51 -14.86
CA SER A 212 -12.67 -2.70 -15.04
C SER A 212 -12.51 -3.52 -13.75
N SER A 213 -12.97 -3.00 -12.61
CA SER A 213 -12.89 -3.69 -11.33
C SER A 213 -13.88 -4.85 -11.23
N TRP A 214 -13.60 -5.76 -10.29
CA TRP A 214 -14.45 -6.92 -10.03
C TRP A 214 -15.89 -6.54 -9.60
N ARG A 215 -16.11 -5.31 -9.12
CA ARG A 215 -17.43 -4.84 -8.67
C ARG A 215 -18.45 -4.73 -9.80
N TYR A 216 -17.97 -4.58 -11.04
CA TYR A 216 -18.80 -4.46 -12.25
C TYR A 216 -18.64 -5.66 -13.20
N LEU A 217 -18.17 -6.79 -12.66
CA LEU A 217 -18.36 -8.09 -13.28
C LEU A 217 -19.71 -8.60 -12.78
N ASP A 218 -20.76 -8.54 -13.61
CA ASP A 218 -22.15 -8.93 -13.30
C ASP A 218 -22.28 -10.43 -12.87
N ALA A 219 -21.73 -10.81 -11.73
CA ALA A 219 -21.76 -12.15 -11.20
C ALA A 219 -21.96 -12.06 -9.68
N GLU A 220 -23.02 -12.71 -9.18
CA GLU A 220 -23.16 -13.04 -7.77
C GLU A 220 -21.98 -13.92 -7.35
N TYR A 221 -20.86 -13.30 -7.00
CA TYR A 221 -19.77 -13.99 -6.34
C TYR A 221 -20.13 -14.09 -4.87
N SER A 222 -20.62 -15.26 -4.47
CA SER A 222 -20.54 -15.74 -3.10
C SER A 222 -19.14 -15.41 -2.58
N PHE A 223 -19.05 -14.75 -1.42
CA PHE A 223 -17.81 -14.47 -0.70
C PHE A 223 -17.06 -15.79 -0.43
N CYS A 224 -16.31 -16.30 -1.39
CA CYS A 224 -15.27 -17.27 -1.11
C CYS A 224 -14.17 -16.48 -0.41
N LYS A 225 -13.97 -16.81 0.88
CA LYS A 225 -12.87 -16.35 1.72
C LYS A 225 -11.60 -16.24 0.86
N GLU A 226 -11.00 -15.06 0.76
CA GLU A 226 -9.72 -14.89 0.08
C GLU A 226 -8.69 -15.74 0.83
N ASN A 227 -8.45 -16.97 0.36
CA ASN A 227 -7.48 -17.87 0.97
C ASN A 227 -6.10 -17.45 0.46
N LEU A 228 -5.55 -16.41 1.08
CA LEU A 228 -4.20 -15.88 0.81
C LEU A 228 -3.12 -16.95 0.99
N GLU A 229 -3.42 -18.01 1.75
CA GLU A 229 -2.58 -19.18 1.96
C GLU A 229 -2.26 -19.94 0.66
N ASP A 230 -3.17 -19.96 -0.31
CA ASP A 230 -2.98 -20.66 -1.60
C ASP A 230 -1.97 -19.96 -2.53
N PHE A 231 -1.53 -18.76 -2.14
CA PHE A 231 -0.66 -17.90 -2.94
C PHE A 231 0.64 -17.50 -2.23
N MET A 232 0.90 -18.02 -1.02
CA MET A 232 2.17 -17.78 -0.34
C MET A 232 3.32 -18.46 -1.09
N ILE A 233 4.36 -17.68 -1.40
CA ILE A 233 5.59 -18.18 -2.04
C ILE A 233 6.29 -19.17 -1.08
N GLY A 234 6.58 -20.37 -1.59
CA GLY A 234 7.47 -21.31 -0.91
C GLY A 234 6.83 -22.07 0.25
N GLY A 235 5.76 -22.82 -0.04
CA GLY A 235 5.20 -23.88 0.80
C GLY A 235 6.24 -24.90 1.27
N THR A 236 7.06 -24.47 2.23
CA THR A 236 7.80 -25.30 3.16
C THR A 236 7.35 -24.84 4.53
N TYR A 237 6.56 -25.69 5.19
CA TYR A 237 6.43 -25.64 6.64
C TYR A 237 7.84 -25.59 7.23
N ARG A 238 8.24 -24.42 7.74
CA ARG A 238 9.48 -24.23 8.49
C ARG A 238 9.09 -24.25 9.97
N PRO A 239 9.63 -25.15 10.80
CA PRO A 239 9.39 -25.11 12.23
C PRO A 239 9.86 -23.74 12.76
N GLU A 240 9.07 -23.19 13.69
CA GLU A 240 9.32 -21.90 14.35
C GLU A 240 10.79 -21.75 14.71
N ARG A 241 11.41 -20.70 14.17
CA ARG A 241 12.66 -20.16 14.65
C ARG A 241 12.43 -18.69 14.91
N ASP A 242 13.01 -18.20 16.00
CA ASP A 242 12.99 -16.80 16.43
C ASP A 242 13.28 -15.88 15.24
N THR A 243 12.20 -15.37 14.66
CA THR A 243 12.25 -14.40 13.58
C THR A 243 11.97 -13.08 14.25
N MET A 244 12.97 -12.18 14.25
CA MET A 244 12.77 -10.83 14.75
C MET A 244 11.62 -10.18 13.95
N GLU A 245 10.62 -9.64 14.65
CA GLU A 245 9.49 -8.90 14.08
C GLU A 245 9.82 -7.76 13.09
N PRO A 246 11.02 -7.14 13.02
CA PRO A 246 11.31 -6.06 12.06
C PRO A 246 11.23 -6.44 10.57
N PHE A 247 11.00 -7.72 10.23
CA PHE A 247 10.98 -8.21 8.84
C PHE A 247 9.58 -8.59 8.33
N LEU A 248 8.52 -8.36 9.12
CA LEU A 248 7.14 -8.52 8.65
C LEU A 248 6.70 -7.22 7.95
N ILE A 249 6.74 -7.23 6.62
CA ILE A 249 6.27 -6.12 5.79
C ILE A 249 4.73 -6.10 5.88
N GLY A 250 4.22 -5.14 6.65
CA GLY A 250 2.79 -4.90 6.82
C GLY A 250 2.22 -4.03 5.70
N GLY A 251 1.15 -4.54 5.07
CA GLY A 251 -0.06 -3.75 4.83
C GLY A 251 -0.09 -2.69 3.72
N ALA A 252 0.31 -3.01 2.49
CA ALA A 252 -0.32 -2.58 1.22
C ALA A 252 0.52 -3.05 0.01
N TRP A 253 0.41 -4.32 -0.37
CA TRP A 253 1.33 -4.97 -1.30
C TRP A 253 1.10 -4.69 -2.80
N LYS A 254 0.88 -3.45 -3.24
CA LYS A 254 0.48 -3.12 -4.63
C LYS A 254 1.70 -2.69 -5.47
N GLY A 255 1.68 -2.82 -6.82
CA GLY A 255 2.82 -2.65 -7.76
C GLY A 255 3.66 -1.34 -7.73
N GLY A 256 4.45 -1.08 -8.79
CA GLY A 256 5.58 -0.13 -8.84
C GLY A 256 5.45 1.23 -8.12
N GLY A 257 6.59 1.80 -7.72
CA GLY A 257 6.69 3.00 -6.86
C GLY A 257 7.35 2.65 -5.52
N SER A 258 7.24 3.48 -4.49
CA SER A 258 7.65 3.06 -3.14
C SER A 258 6.77 1.92 -2.62
N ALA A 259 7.37 0.87 -2.07
CA ALA A 259 6.67 -0.21 -1.37
C ALA A 259 5.90 0.28 -0.13
N TYR A 260 6.31 1.45 0.40
CA TYR A 260 5.69 2.12 1.52
C TYR A 260 4.61 3.13 1.08
N GLY A 261 4.43 3.32 -0.23
CA GLY A 261 3.63 4.38 -0.82
C GLY A 261 4.34 5.74 -0.76
N GLY A 262 3.66 6.79 -1.21
CA GLY A 262 4.15 8.15 -1.03
C GLY A 262 4.34 8.51 0.46
N LYS A 263 5.06 9.60 0.70
CA LYS A 263 5.20 10.18 2.04
C LYS A 263 3.83 10.43 2.65
N TRP A 264 3.72 10.28 3.97
CA TRP A 264 2.49 10.61 4.67
C TRP A 264 2.10 12.07 4.44
N ARG A 265 0.79 12.31 4.34
CA ARG A 265 0.18 13.64 4.37
C ARG A 265 -1.06 13.62 5.27
N PRO A 266 -1.43 14.77 5.87
CA PRO A 266 -2.69 14.89 6.59
C PRO A 266 -3.88 14.46 5.71
N ASN A 267 -4.83 13.72 6.28
CA ASN A 267 -6.04 13.38 5.55
C ASN A 267 -6.90 14.63 5.32
N PRO A 268 -7.28 14.97 4.08
CA PRO A 268 -8.22 16.07 3.83
C PRO A 268 -9.57 15.89 4.53
N ASN A 269 -9.98 14.64 4.76
CA ASN A 269 -11.22 14.28 5.44
C ASN A 269 -11.06 14.16 6.97
N LYS A 270 -9.85 14.29 7.52
CA LYS A 270 -9.60 14.38 8.97
C LYS A 270 -8.79 15.66 9.26
N PRO A 271 -9.44 16.83 9.38
CA PRO A 271 -8.76 18.12 9.61
C PRO A 271 -7.83 18.11 10.83
N TYR A 272 -8.13 17.24 11.81
CA TYR A 272 -7.31 17.04 13.01
C TYR A 272 -5.87 16.61 12.68
N ASP A 273 -5.64 15.82 11.62
CA ASP A 273 -4.31 15.37 11.19
C ASP A 273 -3.41 16.54 10.76
N GLY A 274 -4.02 17.65 10.32
CA GLY A 274 -3.31 18.87 9.91
C GLY A 274 -2.50 19.52 11.04
N ARG A 275 -2.70 19.11 12.29
CA ARG A 275 -1.89 19.59 13.42
C ARG A 275 -0.42 19.15 13.34
N TYR A 276 -0.13 18.05 12.63
CA TYR A 276 1.22 17.49 12.56
C TYR A 276 2.16 18.21 11.58
N ILE A 277 1.64 19.07 10.71
CA ILE A 277 2.41 19.80 9.70
C ILE A 277 2.09 21.29 9.79
N GLY A 278 3.08 22.17 9.88
CA GLY A 278 2.84 23.61 10.01
C GLY A 278 4.06 24.47 9.71
N VAL A 279 4.02 25.71 10.18
CA VAL A 279 5.16 26.63 10.03
C VAL A 279 6.18 26.35 11.15
N PRO A 280 7.50 26.35 10.86
CA PRO A 280 8.53 26.25 11.89
C PRO A 280 8.30 27.18 13.09
N GLY A 281 8.29 26.60 14.29
CA GLY A 281 8.05 27.32 15.55
C GLY A 281 6.57 27.54 15.90
N GLU A 282 5.63 27.14 15.04
CA GLU A 282 4.20 27.20 15.34
C GLU A 282 3.81 26.24 16.49
N ILE A 283 2.86 26.67 17.32
CA ILE A 283 2.15 25.79 18.26
C ILE A 283 0.68 25.78 17.85
N LYS A 284 0.21 24.61 17.44
CA LYS A 284 -1.19 24.38 17.09
C LYS A 284 -1.93 23.86 18.29
N ARG A 285 -3.08 24.44 18.61
CA ARG A 285 -3.92 24.02 19.72
C ARG A 285 -5.17 23.36 19.18
N THR A 286 -5.39 22.12 19.57
CA THR A 286 -6.55 21.32 19.18
C THR A 286 -7.31 20.85 20.41
N PHE A 287 -8.60 20.60 20.25
CA PHE A 287 -9.43 20.01 21.31
C PHE A 287 -9.71 18.56 20.93
N LYS A 288 -9.45 17.63 21.84
CA LYS A 288 -9.53 16.18 21.66
C LYS A 288 -10.24 15.60 22.87
N ASP A 289 -11.36 14.89 22.67
CA ASP A 289 -12.11 14.16 23.73
C ASP A 289 -12.24 14.90 25.08
N GLY A 290 -12.64 16.17 25.04
CA GLY A 290 -12.89 16.94 26.27
C GLY A 290 -11.66 17.61 26.90
N TYR A 291 -10.46 17.44 26.32
CA TYR A 291 -9.23 18.10 26.76
C TYR A 291 -8.50 18.82 25.61
N TRP A 292 -7.56 19.69 25.98
CA TRP A 292 -6.73 20.42 25.01
C TRP A 292 -5.46 19.64 24.69
N VAL A 293 -4.98 19.78 23.46
CA VAL A 293 -3.68 19.31 22.98
C VAL A 293 -2.93 20.47 22.31
N ASP A 294 -1.67 20.66 22.67
CA ASP A 294 -0.77 21.60 21.99
C ASP A 294 0.29 20.82 21.19
N THR A 295 0.35 21.01 19.86
CA THR A 295 1.34 20.39 18.96
C THR A 295 2.37 21.43 18.54
N LYS A 296 3.65 21.20 18.82
CA LYS A 296 4.75 22.11 18.46
C LYS A 296 5.44 21.65 17.18
N ILE A 297 5.62 22.58 16.25
CA ILE A 297 6.24 22.36 14.93
C ILE A 297 7.74 22.71 14.97
N GLY A 298 8.57 21.78 14.51
CA GLY A 298 10.02 21.92 14.39
C GLY A 298 10.47 22.67 13.13
N ASP A 299 11.79 22.78 12.97
CA ASP A 299 12.41 23.60 11.92
C ASP A 299 12.12 23.12 10.49
N ASP A 300 11.79 21.84 10.31
CA ASP A 300 11.44 21.21 9.04
C ASP A 300 9.93 21.27 8.70
N GLY A 301 9.14 21.95 9.54
CA GLY A 301 7.69 22.08 9.38
C GLY A 301 6.89 20.87 9.89
N ARG A 302 7.53 19.89 10.53
CA ARG A 302 6.86 18.72 11.12
C ARG A 302 6.74 18.84 12.65
N ALA A 303 5.72 18.22 13.23
CA ALA A 303 5.56 18.18 14.67
C ALA A 303 6.72 17.46 15.35
N ILE A 304 7.21 18.02 16.45
CA ILE A 304 8.31 17.45 17.25
C ILE A 304 7.87 17.01 18.64
N ILE A 305 6.79 17.60 19.18
CA ILE A 305 6.25 17.26 20.49
C ILE A 305 4.76 17.66 20.58
N GLU A 306 3.95 16.82 21.21
CA GLU A 306 2.57 17.12 21.61
C GLU A 306 2.46 17.19 23.12
N ARG A 307 1.67 18.13 23.64
CA ARG A 307 1.33 18.26 25.06
C ARG A 307 -0.16 18.03 25.26
N HIS A 308 -0.51 17.05 26.08
CA HIS A 308 -1.89 16.72 26.42
C HIS A 308 -2.25 17.29 27.78
N TYR A 309 -3.37 18.01 27.87
CA TYR A 309 -3.87 18.62 29.12
C TYR A 309 -4.91 17.73 29.81
N THR A 310 -4.53 16.48 30.07
CA THR A 310 -5.36 15.48 30.75
C THR A 310 -4.45 14.48 31.48
N ASP A 311 -4.98 13.81 32.49
CA ASP A 311 -4.35 12.62 33.09
C ASP A 311 -4.98 11.31 32.57
N HIS A 312 -5.95 11.41 31.64
CA HIS A 312 -6.80 10.32 31.15
C HIS A 312 -7.50 9.53 32.28
N CYS A 313 -7.74 10.15 33.44
CA CYS A 313 -8.21 9.49 34.66
C CYS A 313 -7.24 8.40 35.18
N ARG A 314 -5.94 8.52 34.86
CA ARG A 314 -4.88 7.56 35.21
C ARG A 314 -3.81 8.14 36.13
N SER A 315 -4.14 9.16 36.91
CA SER A 315 -3.24 9.69 37.94
C SER A 315 -2.68 8.63 38.90
N HIS A 316 -3.42 7.53 39.13
CA HIS A 316 -2.97 6.40 39.97
C HIS A 316 -1.78 5.60 39.39
N THR A 317 -1.47 5.72 38.09
CA THR A 317 -0.32 5.07 37.45
C THR A 317 0.89 5.99 37.29
N GLY A 318 0.80 7.22 37.81
CA GLY A 318 1.82 8.26 37.64
C GLY A 318 1.67 9.09 36.36
N HIS A 319 0.54 8.96 35.66
CA HIS A 319 0.19 9.82 34.51
C HIS A 319 -0.14 11.25 34.98
N THR A 320 0.48 12.27 34.40
CA THR A 320 0.34 13.66 34.88
C THR A 320 -0.49 14.52 33.94
N ASN A 321 -1.12 15.55 34.50
CA ASN A 321 -1.74 16.63 33.74
C ASN A 321 -0.96 17.94 33.93
N PRO A 322 -0.33 18.51 32.89
CA PRO A 322 -0.19 17.93 31.54
C PRO A 322 0.93 16.87 31.46
N HIS A 323 1.03 16.20 30.32
CA HIS A 323 2.14 15.31 29.93
C HIS A 323 2.46 15.50 28.44
N ASP A 324 3.66 15.11 28.01
CA ASP A 324 4.13 15.32 26.63
C ASP A 324 4.44 14.01 25.90
N HIS A 325 4.37 14.04 24.56
CA HIS A 325 4.77 12.97 23.66
C HIS A 325 5.72 13.52 22.60
N ILE A 326 6.94 12.97 22.51
CA ILE A 326 7.87 13.30 21.40
C ILE A 326 7.31 12.68 20.12
N ILE A 327 7.23 13.46 19.02
CA ILE A 327 6.75 12.94 17.73
C ILE A 327 7.96 12.57 16.88
N SER A 328 8.09 11.28 16.56
CA SER A 328 9.11 10.79 15.62
C SER A 328 8.54 10.68 14.21
N TRP A 329 9.39 10.91 13.22
CA TRP A 329 9.10 10.70 11.80
C TRP A 329 10.07 9.70 11.15
N ASP A 330 10.97 9.12 11.95
CA ASP A 330 12.01 8.18 11.52
C ASP A 330 11.40 6.79 11.31
N ASN A 331 10.61 6.67 10.25
CA ASN A 331 10.04 5.41 9.79
C ASN A 331 9.95 5.44 8.25
N PRO A 332 9.94 4.27 7.57
CA PRO A 332 10.00 4.19 6.10
C PRO A 332 8.85 4.88 5.36
N THR A 333 7.79 5.20 6.10
CA THR A 333 6.55 5.79 5.59
C THR A 333 6.42 7.28 5.89
N GLU A 334 7.40 7.85 6.62
CA GLU A 334 7.47 9.23 7.08
C GLU A 334 6.15 9.76 7.68
N HIS A 335 5.46 8.96 8.50
CA HIS A 335 4.24 9.36 9.24
C HIS A 335 4.58 9.82 10.67
N PRO A 336 3.75 10.65 11.33
CA PRO A 336 3.97 11.05 12.71
C PRO A 336 3.71 9.86 13.64
N HIS A 337 4.72 9.52 14.45
CA HIS A 337 4.63 8.46 15.44
C HIS A 337 4.84 9.05 16.85
N PRO A 338 3.76 9.21 17.64
CA PRO A 338 3.87 9.64 19.03
C PRO A 338 4.66 8.65 19.88
N GLY A 339 5.66 9.15 20.59
CA GLY A 339 6.44 8.39 21.56
C GLY A 339 5.70 8.17 22.88
N PRO A 340 6.33 7.52 23.87
CA PRO A 340 5.72 7.32 25.18
C PRO A 340 5.50 8.64 25.93
N ALA A 341 4.51 8.64 26.83
CA ALA A 341 4.19 9.79 27.67
C ALA A 341 5.36 10.17 28.59
N ILE A 342 5.72 11.45 28.57
CA ILE A 342 6.67 12.10 29.48
C ILE A 342 5.87 12.80 30.57
N ASN A 343 5.92 12.22 31.77
CA ASN A 343 5.16 12.68 32.92
C ASN A 343 5.96 13.66 33.79
N TYR A 344 5.27 14.64 34.38
CA TYR A 344 5.84 15.75 35.13
C TYR A 344 5.27 15.84 36.55
N PRO A 345 5.64 14.93 37.47
CA PRO A 345 5.10 14.91 38.83
C PRO A 345 5.41 16.19 39.63
N ASN A 346 6.44 16.93 39.23
CA ASN A 346 6.87 18.18 39.86
C ASN A 346 6.49 19.43 39.05
N GLY A 347 5.52 19.31 38.14
CA GLY A 347 5.09 20.38 37.24
C GLY A 347 5.79 20.35 35.88
N ALA A 348 5.02 20.56 34.82
CA ALA A 348 5.52 20.53 33.45
C ALA A 348 6.36 21.77 33.13
N PRO A 349 7.44 21.63 32.34
CA PRO A 349 8.21 22.78 31.86
C PRO A 349 7.34 23.65 30.95
N GLU A 350 7.73 24.90 30.75
CA GLU A 350 7.03 25.80 29.86
C GLU A 350 7.03 25.27 28.41
N PHE A 351 5.85 25.20 27.78
CA PHE A 351 5.71 24.76 26.39
C PHE A 351 6.01 25.93 25.43
N LYS A 352 7.28 26.39 25.41
CA LYS A 352 7.75 27.50 24.56
C LYS A 352 9.01 27.13 23.77
N GLN A 353 9.39 27.97 22.82
CA GLN A 353 10.64 27.88 22.05
C GLN A 353 11.79 28.56 22.82
N TRP A 354 13.02 28.03 22.71
CA TRP A 354 14.24 28.62 23.29
C TRP A 354 14.83 29.78 22.46
N ARG A 355 14.08 30.46 21.58
CA ARG A 355 14.57 31.70 20.93
C ARG A 355 13.43 32.69 20.68
N GLU A 356 13.58 33.86 21.32
CA GLU A 356 12.97 35.17 21.11
C GLU A 356 11.53 35.31 20.56
N VAL A 357 10.65 35.74 21.46
CA VAL A 357 9.60 36.77 21.29
C VAL A 357 9.01 36.94 19.89
N TYR A 358 8.35 35.91 19.36
CA TYR A 358 7.21 36.09 18.49
C TYR A 358 5.95 35.67 19.26
N ASN A 359 4.95 36.56 19.31
CA ASN A 359 3.67 36.28 19.93
C ASN A 359 3.11 34.97 19.39
N MET A 360 2.81 34.02 20.28
CA MET A 360 2.27 32.70 19.92
C MET A 360 0.98 32.89 19.14
N LYS A 361 0.96 32.46 17.88
CA LYS A 361 -0.26 32.41 17.08
C LYS A 361 -0.87 31.02 17.27
N TYR A 362 -1.95 30.95 18.04
CA TYR A 362 -2.75 29.73 18.12
C TYR A 362 -3.55 29.56 16.84
N THR A 363 -3.29 28.49 16.11
CA THR A 363 -4.20 27.99 15.08
C THR A 363 -5.11 26.96 15.75
N ILE A 364 -6.42 27.21 15.75
CA ILE A 364 -7.43 26.27 16.25
C ILE A 364 -7.85 25.37 15.10
N SER A 365 -7.57 24.07 15.20
CA SER A 365 -8.14 23.08 14.28
C SER A 365 -9.36 22.42 14.92
N PRO A 366 -10.47 22.26 14.18
CA PRO A 366 -11.63 21.52 14.67
C PRO A 366 -11.31 20.04 14.86
N ASP A 367 -11.95 19.42 15.84
CA ASP A 367 -11.90 17.97 16.07
C ASP A 367 -12.59 17.21 14.91
N ASN A 368 -12.24 15.94 14.73
CA ASN A 368 -12.92 15.08 13.77
C ASN A 368 -14.34 14.77 14.26
N THR A 369 -15.28 14.63 13.33
CA THR A 369 -16.62 14.11 13.66
C THR A 369 -16.57 12.61 13.98
N PRO A 370 -17.53 12.06 14.75
CA PRO A 370 -17.59 10.61 15.03
C PRO A 370 -17.59 9.74 13.76
N GLU A 371 -18.29 10.20 12.71
CA GLU A 371 -18.29 9.54 11.41
C GLU A 371 -16.89 9.50 10.75
N GLN A 372 -16.11 10.58 10.85
CA GLN A 372 -14.74 10.64 10.33
C GLN A 372 -13.78 9.75 11.11
N ASN A 373 -14.05 9.50 12.39
CA ASN A 373 -13.23 8.65 13.25
C ASN A 373 -13.57 7.15 13.15
N ARG A 374 -14.69 6.77 12.54
CA ARG A 374 -15.11 5.36 12.43
C ARG A 374 -14.05 4.48 11.73
N PHE A 375 -13.84 3.26 12.24
CA PHE A 375 -13.06 2.24 11.55
C PHE A 375 -13.89 1.56 10.46
N VAL A 376 -13.41 1.56 9.23
CA VAL A 376 -14.12 0.94 8.09
C VAL A 376 -13.78 -0.53 7.88
N SER A 377 -12.67 -1.00 8.46
CA SER A 377 -12.25 -2.40 8.41
C SER A 377 -11.35 -2.78 9.59
N ILE A 378 -11.16 -4.08 9.82
CA ILE A 378 -10.16 -4.58 10.78
C ILE A 378 -8.75 -4.08 10.40
N SER A 379 -8.43 -4.01 9.12
CA SER A 379 -7.10 -3.54 8.66
C SER A 379 -6.88 -2.07 8.97
N ASP A 380 -7.93 -1.24 8.90
CA ASP A 380 -7.88 0.18 9.31
C ASP A 380 -7.53 0.32 10.80
N PHE A 381 -8.15 -0.50 11.67
CA PHE A 381 -7.77 -0.57 13.09
C PHE A 381 -6.32 -1.03 13.30
N LYS A 382 -5.90 -2.10 12.61
CA LYS A 382 -4.53 -2.62 12.72
C LYS A 382 -3.49 -1.59 12.27
N ASN A 383 -3.76 -0.83 11.21
CA ASN A 383 -2.89 0.25 10.74
C ASN A 383 -2.81 1.39 11.76
N CYS A 384 -3.95 1.80 12.34
CA CYS A 384 -3.97 2.78 13.41
C CYS A 384 -3.10 2.34 14.60
N MET A 385 -3.22 1.09 15.07
CA MET A 385 -2.38 0.54 16.14
C MET A 385 -0.91 0.40 15.76
N TYR A 386 -0.62 0.02 14.52
CA TYR A 386 0.74 -0.08 13.99
C TYR A 386 1.44 1.29 14.02
N TRP A 387 0.72 2.36 13.70
CA TRP A 387 1.22 3.72 13.74
C TRP A 387 1.30 4.35 15.14
N GLY A 388 0.87 3.61 16.17
CA GLY A 388 0.84 4.10 17.55
C GLY A 388 -0.37 4.97 17.87
N GLY A 389 -1.46 4.78 17.13
CA GLY A 389 -2.71 5.47 17.35
C GLY A 389 -3.27 5.25 18.75
N GLU A 390 -3.75 6.32 19.37
CA GLU A 390 -4.57 6.30 20.56
C GLU A 390 -6.03 6.31 20.12
N VAL A 391 -6.84 5.42 20.67
CA VAL A 391 -8.24 5.21 20.27
C VAL A 391 -9.10 5.21 21.51
N GLU A 392 -10.21 5.94 21.45
CA GLU A 392 -11.27 5.88 22.43
C GLU A 392 -12.59 5.56 21.73
N PHE A 393 -13.35 4.60 22.25
CA PHE A 393 -14.61 4.18 21.65
C PHE A 393 -15.65 3.76 22.67
N LEU A 394 -16.92 3.82 22.25
CA LEU A 394 -18.07 3.38 23.00
C LEU A 394 -18.64 2.09 22.39
N TRP A 395 -18.88 1.09 23.25
CA TRP A 395 -19.64 -0.10 22.89
C TRP A 395 -20.72 -0.38 23.94
N LYS A 396 -21.99 -0.42 23.51
CA LYS A 396 -23.17 -0.63 24.38
C LYS A 396 -23.18 0.26 25.64
N GLY A 397 -22.75 1.52 25.51
CA GLY A 397 -22.72 2.49 26.61
C GLY A 397 -21.49 2.41 27.52
N ILE A 398 -20.53 1.52 27.23
CA ILE A 398 -19.28 1.38 27.98
C ILE A 398 -18.14 2.01 27.16
N LYS A 399 -17.32 2.85 27.81
CA LYS A 399 -16.17 3.55 27.20
C LYS A 399 -14.90 2.71 27.37
N TYR A 400 -14.15 2.55 26.27
CA TYR A 400 -12.90 1.80 26.20
C TYR A 400 -11.80 2.68 25.61
N GLY A 401 -10.56 2.38 25.97
CA GLY A 401 -9.36 3.01 25.42
C GLY A 401 -8.38 1.97 24.88
N VAL A 402 -7.68 2.32 23.80
CA VAL A 402 -6.56 1.55 23.24
C VAL A 402 -5.42 2.50 22.94
N MET A 403 -4.26 2.27 23.52
CA MET A 403 -3.08 3.12 23.29
C MET A 403 -1.80 2.35 23.60
N ARG A 404 -0.65 2.84 23.12
CA ARG A 404 0.66 2.25 23.45
C ARG A 404 1.26 2.94 24.67
N TYR A 405 1.46 2.21 25.77
CA TYR A 405 2.21 2.68 26.95
C TYR A 405 2.72 1.50 27.79
N GLY A 406 3.65 1.77 28.71
CA GLY A 406 4.17 0.78 29.66
C GLY A 406 5.42 0.03 29.17
N ILE A 407 5.65 -1.18 29.70
CA ILE A 407 6.85 -2.00 29.42
C ILE A 407 6.91 -2.27 27.91
N ASN A 408 8.03 -1.88 27.27
CA ASN A 408 8.32 -2.11 25.85
C ASN A 408 7.33 -1.50 24.84
N ASN A 409 6.59 -0.43 25.18
CA ASN A 409 5.71 0.28 24.23
C ASN A 409 4.64 -0.62 23.55
N MET A 410 4.16 -1.62 24.30
CA MET A 410 3.13 -2.56 23.87
C MET A 410 1.74 -1.89 23.80
N ILE A 411 0.84 -2.45 23.00
CA ILE A 411 -0.54 -2.00 22.90
C ILE A 411 -1.24 -2.34 24.20
N THR A 412 -1.99 -1.42 24.80
CA THR A 412 -2.81 -1.70 25.97
C THR A 412 -4.24 -1.31 25.67
N ILE A 413 -5.18 -2.23 25.92
CA ILE A 413 -6.61 -2.03 25.81
C ILE A 413 -7.26 -2.17 27.18
N TYR A 414 -8.23 -1.31 27.49
CA TYR A 414 -8.85 -1.26 28.81
C TYR A 414 -10.26 -0.66 28.75
N GLN A 415 -11.02 -0.90 29.81
CA GLN A 415 -12.29 -0.23 30.09
C GLN A 415 -12.04 1.00 30.97
N MET A 416 -12.56 2.16 30.55
CA MET A 416 -12.35 3.43 31.25
C MET A 416 -12.91 3.36 32.68
N GLY A 417 -12.09 3.76 33.67
CA GLY A 417 -12.46 3.75 35.09
C GLY A 417 -12.43 2.38 35.78
N ARG A 418 -11.92 1.34 35.12
CA ARG A 418 -11.70 -0.01 35.68
C ARG A 418 -10.24 -0.46 35.51
N PRO A 419 -9.32 -0.04 36.38
CA PRO A 419 -7.89 -0.37 36.25
C PRO A 419 -7.59 -1.88 36.19
N GLU A 420 -8.46 -2.71 36.77
CA GLU A 420 -8.38 -4.17 36.72
C GLU A 420 -8.64 -4.77 35.33
N SER A 421 -9.10 -3.97 34.37
CA SER A 421 -9.40 -4.40 33.00
C SER A 421 -8.24 -4.20 32.01
N ASP A 422 -7.15 -3.55 32.43
CA ASP A 422 -5.98 -3.30 31.58
C ASP A 422 -5.41 -4.63 31.05
N MET A 423 -5.37 -4.78 29.73
CA MET A 423 -4.75 -5.91 29.03
C MET A 423 -3.63 -5.40 28.13
N VAL A 424 -2.41 -5.87 28.39
CA VAL A 424 -1.23 -5.58 27.57
C VAL A 424 -1.13 -6.60 26.45
N CYS A 425 -1.04 -6.12 25.22
CA CYS A 425 -1.06 -6.87 23.98
C CYS A 425 0.24 -6.62 23.19
N LYS A 426 0.83 -7.70 22.66
CA LYS A 426 2.03 -7.62 21.82
C LYS A 426 1.74 -6.92 20.48
N ASP A 427 0.56 -7.17 19.92
CA ASP A 427 0.15 -6.71 18.60
C ASP A 427 -1.36 -6.38 18.54
N ALA A 428 -1.79 -5.86 17.39
CA ALA A 428 -3.18 -5.48 17.18
C ALA A 428 -4.13 -6.69 17.07
N ASP A 429 -3.65 -7.88 16.70
CA ASP A 429 -4.49 -9.08 16.66
C ASP A 429 -4.84 -9.56 18.07
N GLU A 430 -3.91 -9.47 19.01
CA GLU A 430 -4.16 -9.77 20.42
C GLU A 430 -5.11 -8.73 21.04
N ALA A 431 -4.95 -7.44 20.71
CA ALA A 431 -5.89 -6.41 21.14
C ALA A 431 -7.32 -6.65 20.61
N LEU A 432 -7.46 -7.18 19.39
CA LEU A 432 -8.76 -7.52 18.79
C LEU A 432 -9.47 -8.69 19.49
N GLU A 433 -8.77 -9.52 20.27
CA GLU A 433 -9.40 -10.58 21.06
C GLU A 433 -9.97 -10.09 22.41
N PHE A 434 -9.74 -8.82 22.78
CA PHE A 434 -10.27 -8.25 24.02
C PHE A 434 -11.80 -8.27 24.05
N MET A 435 -12.36 -8.61 25.22
CA MET A 435 -13.80 -8.65 25.43
C MET A 435 -14.33 -7.26 25.77
N VAL A 436 -15.14 -6.70 24.89
CA VAL A 436 -15.89 -5.45 25.12
C VAL A 436 -17.31 -5.79 25.55
N GLY A 437 -17.51 -5.94 26.86
CA GLY A 437 -18.73 -6.49 27.43
C GLY A 437 -18.84 -7.99 27.14
N SER A 438 -19.86 -8.41 26.39
CA SER A 438 -20.07 -9.81 26.00
C SER A 438 -19.48 -10.19 24.65
N ASP A 439 -18.98 -9.21 23.89
CA ASP A 439 -18.58 -9.39 22.49
C ASP A 439 -17.06 -9.23 22.36
N ARG A 440 -16.44 -9.92 21.39
CA ARG A 440 -15.02 -9.72 21.06
C ARG A 440 -14.86 -8.47 20.21
N LEU A 441 -13.81 -7.69 20.48
CA LEU A 441 -13.54 -6.46 19.72
C LEU A 441 -13.43 -6.72 18.21
N ARG A 442 -12.80 -7.82 17.80
CA ARG A 442 -12.67 -8.25 16.39
C ARG A 442 -14.00 -8.27 15.64
N ASP A 443 -15.06 -8.71 16.32
CA ASP A 443 -16.38 -8.92 15.72
C ASP A 443 -17.17 -7.59 15.62
N VAL A 444 -16.79 -6.56 16.38
CA VAL A 444 -17.57 -5.33 16.53
C VAL A 444 -16.82 -4.04 16.19
N ILE A 445 -15.50 -4.08 15.91
CA ILE A 445 -14.66 -2.88 15.76
C ILE A 445 -15.14 -1.90 14.67
N THR A 446 -15.82 -2.37 13.63
CA THR A 446 -16.39 -1.51 12.57
C THR A 446 -17.78 -0.94 12.91
N GLN A 447 -18.34 -1.35 14.05
CA GLN A 447 -19.67 -0.99 14.56
C GLN A 447 -19.61 -0.14 15.84
N VAL A 448 -18.46 -0.07 16.51
CA VAL A 448 -18.30 0.77 17.70
C VAL A 448 -18.48 2.25 17.34
N THR A 449 -18.94 3.04 18.30
CA THR A 449 -18.90 4.50 18.16
C THR A 449 -17.50 4.95 18.56
N VAL A 450 -16.65 5.20 17.56
CA VAL A 450 -15.31 5.76 17.82
C VAL A 450 -15.50 7.21 18.25
N LEU A 451 -15.15 7.47 19.50
CA LEU A 451 -15.22 8.81 20.09
C LEU A 451 -14.04 9.63 19.59
N ASP A 452 -12.86 9.01 19.59
CA ASP A 452 -11.64 9.61 19.10
C ASP A 452 -10.67 8.54 18.59
N ARG A 453 -9.86 8.91 17.59
CA ARG A 453 -8.64 8.17 17.27
C ARG A 453 -7.58 9.09 16.70
N SER A 454 -6.34 8.93 17.13
CA SER A 454 -5.21 9.49 16.42
C SER A 454 -4.80 8.57 15.25
N ILE A 455 -4.31 9.23 14.20
CA ILE A 455 -3.79 8.67 12.94
C ILE A 455 -4.88 8.23 11.94
#